data_AF-A0A7Y6PSA8-F1
#
_entry.id   AF-A0A7Y6PSA8-F1
#
_cell.length_a   1.000
_cell.length_b   1.000
_cell.length_c   1.000
_cell.angle_alpha   90.00
_cell.angle_beta   90.00
_cell.angle_gamma   90.00
#
_symmetry.space_group_name_H-M   'P 1'
#
loop_
_entity.id
_entity.type
_entity.pdbx_description
1 polymer ?
#
loop_
_entity_poly.entity_id
_entity_poly.type
_entity_poly.pdbx_seq_one_letter_code
_entity_poly.pdbx_strand_id
1 'polypeptide(L)'
;MSIFASVVVSGMALGRIALGLAPFVAAGPSSRMLGFPASHDNPTSRLMGRLFGVRDIGLGVLALWGLHHPEALPFVMLFNAFMDAGDLLAISIPLVKRQGIDRAAAASAAFALIGGLGWLTMWLFTR
;
A
#
# COMPACT_ATOMS: atom_id res chain seq x y z
N MET A 1 17.53 10.20 -13.98
CA MET A 1 17.06 10.21 -12.58
C MET A 1 18.26 10.20 -11.64
N SER A 2 18.24 10.93 -10.53
CA SER A 2 19.35 10.93 -9.57
C SER A 2 19.43 9.59 -8.83
N ILE A 3 20.63 9.22 -8.38
CA ILE A 3 20.86 8.02 -7.55
C ILE A 3 19.94 8.05 -6.32
N PHE A 4 19.78 9.22 -5.70
CA PHE A 4 18.89 9.43 -4.57
C PHE A 4 17.44 9.03 -4.89
N ALA A 5 16.87 9.55 -5.99
CA ALA A 5 15.49 9.24 -6.37
C ALA A 5 15.29 7.75 -6.66
N SER A 6 16.26 7.10 -7.32
CA SER A 6 16.23 5.66 -7.57
C SER A 6 16.22 4.84 -6.27
N VAL A 7 17.03 5.23 -5.28
CA VAL A 7 17.07 4.56 -3.96
C VAL A 7 15.75 4.72 -3.23
N VAL A 8 15.18 5.93 -3.22
CA VAL A 8 13.89 6.20 -2.55
C VAL A 8 12.76 5.38 -3.18
N VAL A 9 12.62 5.43 -4.52
CA VAL A 9 11.60 4.67 -5.24
C VAL A 9 11.78 3.16 -5.03
N SER A 10 13.02 2.67 -5.04
CA SER A 10 13.32 1.25 -4.75
C SER A 10 12.89 0.87 -3.35
N GLY A 11 13.23 1.67 -2.34
CA GLY A 11 12.84 1.42 -0.95
C GLY A 11 11.33 1.39 -0.76
N MET A 12 10.61 2.34 -1.38
CA MET A 12 9.15 2.38 -1.36
C MET A 12 8.52 1.18 -2.06
N ALA A 13 9.05 0.80 -3.23
CA ALA A 13 8.57 -0.36 -3.99
C ALA A 13 8.77 -1.67 -3.20
N LEU A 14 9.95 -1.86 -2.61
CA LEU A 14 10.24 -3.00 -1.75
C LEU A 14 9.36 -3.03 -0.50
N GLY A 15 9.13 -1.86 0.12
CA GLY A 15 8.19 -1.73 1.24
C GLY A 15 6.78 -2.18 0.87
N ARG A 16 6.26 -1.75 -0.30
CA ARG A 16 4.96 -2.18 -0.79
C ARG A 16 4.91 -3.69 -1.06
N ILE A 17 5.95 -4.26 -1.68
CA ILE A 17 6.05 -5.72 -1.89
C ILE A 17 6.03 -6.47 -0.55
N ALA A 18 6.80 -6.00 0.43
CA ALA A 18 6.86 -6.62 1.75
C ALA A 18 5.50 -6.59 2.47
N LEU A 19 4.80 -5.44 2.42
CA LEU A 19 3.44 -5.32 2.95
C LEU A 19 2.47 -6.26 2.23
N GLY A 20 2.56 -6.35 0.90
CA GLY A 20 1.72 -7.25 0.11
C GLY A 20 1.98 -8.73 0.34
N LEU A 21 3.20 -9.11 0.74
CA LEU A 21 3.55 -10.48 1.12
C LEU A 21 3.06 -10.87 2.52
N ALA A 22 2.87 -9.90 3.42
CA ALA A 22 2.52 -10.18 4.82
C ALA A 22 1.26 -11.05 5.00
N PRO A 23 0.15 -10.88 4.24
CA PRO A 23 -1.03 -11.74 4.33
C PRO A 23 -0.82 -13.20 3.85
N PHE A 24 0.25 -13.48 3.10
CA PHE A 24 0.56 -14.84 2.65
C PHE A 24 1.23 -15.65 3.77
N VAL A 25 2.16 -15.01 4.48
CA VAL A 25 3.02 -15.69 5.47
C VAL A 25 2.56 -15.45 6.91
N ALA A 26 1.87 -14.34 7.18
CA ALA A 26 1.59 -13.85 8.52
C ALA A 26 0.22 -13.13 8.63
N ALA A 27 -0.83 -13.67 8.00
CA ALA A 27 -2.16 -13.03 7.99
C ALA A 27 -2.69 -12.66 9.39
N GLY A 28 -2.69 -13.62 10.33
CA GLY A 28 -3.17 -13.41 11.70
C GLY A 28 -2.36 -12.36 12.46
N PRO A 29 -1.02 -12.49 12.56
CA PRO A 29 -0.16 -11.47 13.17
C PRO A 29 -0.34 -10.07 12.55
N SER A 30 -0.37 -9.98 11.21
CA SER A 30 -0.54 -8.71 10.48
C SER A 30 -1.89 -8.05 10.79
N SER A 31 -2.96 -8.84 10.78
CA SER A 31 -4.32 -8.38 11.12
C SER A 31 -4.39 -7.85 12.56
N ARG A 32 -3.79 -8.56 13.52
CA ARG A 32 -3.71 -8.10 14.92
C ARG A 32 -2.87 -6.85 15.10
N MET A 33 -1.75 -6.74 14.38
CA MET A 33 -0.88 -5.56 14.42
C MET A 33 -1.62 -4.30 13.92
N LEU A 34 -2.40 -4.43 12.85
CA LEU A 34 -3.25 -3.34 12.37
C LEU A 34 -4.39 -3.02 13.37
N GLY A 35 -4.79 -3.99 14.20
CA GLY A 35 -5.79 -3.80 15.25
C GLY A 35 -7.18 -4.30 14.85
N PHE A 36 -7.27 -5.24 13.91
CA PHE A 36 -8.53 -5.91 13.60
C PHE A 36 -9.00 -6.81 14.76
N PRO A 37 -10.32 -6.90 15.01
CA PRO A 37 -10.87 -7.82 16.00
C PRO A 37 -10.57 -9.28 15.65
N ALA A 38 -10.33 -10.12 16.66
CA ALA A 38 -10.09 -11.55 16.45
C ALA A 38 -11.27 -12.26 15.77
N SER A 39 -12.51 -11.80 15.99
CA SER A 39 -13.71 -12.32 15.32
C SER A 39 -13.70 -12.12 13.80
N HIS A 40 -12.90 -11.19 13.29
CA HIS A 40 -12.76 -10.92 11.86
C HIS A 40 -11.59 -11.68 11.22
N ASP A 41 -10.78 -12.42 12.00
CA ASP A 41 -9.73 -13.28 11.47
C ASP A 41 -10.33 -14.62 11.01
N ASN A 42 -10.81 -14.66 9.76
CA ASN A 42 -11.49 -15.80 9.17
C ASN A 42 -10.99 -16.06 7.74
N PRO A 43 -11.32 -17.22 7.12
CA PRO A 43 -10.81 -17.56 5.79
C PRO A 43 -11.11 -16.50 4.71
N THR A 44 -12.28 -15.85 4.78
CA THR A 44 -12.71 -14.82 3.83
C THR A 44 -11.84 -13.58 3.94
N SER A 45 -11.63 -13.04 5.14
CA SER A 45 -10.80 -11.86 5.34
C SER A 45 -9.32 -12.13 5.00
N ARG A 46 -8.83 -13.35 5.26
CA ARG A 46 -7.48 -13.79 4.84
C ARG A 46 -7.34 -13.86 3.33
N LEU A 47 -8.35 -14.39 2.63
CA LEU A 47 -8.36 -14.41 1.16
C LEU A 47 -8.34 -12.97 0.62
N MET A 48 -9.19 -12.09 1.14
CA MET A 48 -9.20 -10.67 0.75
C MET A 48 -7.84 -10.01 0.98
N GLY A 49 -7.23 -10.21 2.15
CA GLY A 49 -5.90 -9.68 2.45
C GLY A 49 -4.84 -10.15 1.44
N ARG A 50 -4.89 -11.41 1.00
CA ARG A 50 -3.97 -11.93 -0.03
C ARG A 50 -4.23 -11.35 -1.41
N LEU A 51 -5.49 -11.17 -1.80
CA LEU A 51 -5.82 -10.54 -3.08
C LEU A 51 -5.34 -9.09 -3.15
N PHE A 52 -5.54 -8.32 -2.08
CA PHE A 52 -4.93 -6.99 -1.94
C PHE A 52 -3.40 -7.06 -1.92
N GLY A 53 -2.85 -8.09 -1.27
CA GLY A 53 -1.41 -8.33 -1.26
C GLY A 53 -0.80 -8.58 -2.64
N VAL A 54 -1.46 -9.35 -3.52
CA VAL A 54 -1.02 -9.55 -4.92
C VAL A 54 -0.93 -8.21 -5.65
N ARG A 55 -1.94 -7.36 -5.49
CA ARG A 55 -1.97 -6.03 -6.09
C ARG A 55 -0.79 -5.19 -5.59
N ASP A 56 -0.52 -5.17 -4.29
CA ASP A 56 0.57 -4.39 -3.72
C ASP A 56 1.95 -4.88 -4.19
N ILE A 57 2.13 -6.20 -4.31
CA ILE A 57 3.33 -6.79 -4.90
C ILE A 57 3.47 -6.34 -6.36
N GLY A 58 2.41 -6.46 -7.16
CA GLY A 58 2.42 -6.06 -8.57
C GLY A 58 2.75 -4.58 -8.77
N LEU A 59 2.18 -3.69 -7.95
CA LEU A 59 2.46 -2.26 -7.97
C LEU A 59 3.92 -1.94 -7.62
N GLY A 60 4.50 -2.63 -6.63
CA GLY A 60 5.91 -2.48 -6.28
C GLY A 60 6.83 -3.00 -7.38
N VAL A 61 6.53 -4.16 -7.99
CA VAL A 61 7.28 -4.68 -9.14
C VAL A 61 7.19 -3.70 -10.32
N LEU A 62 6.02 -3.13 -10.59
CA LEU A 62 5.84 -2.14 -11.64
C LEU A 62 6.67 -0.87 -11.38
N ALA A 63 6.79 -0.42 -10.13
CA ALA A 63 7.65 0.70 -9.76
C ALA A 63 9.14 0.39 -9.99
N LEU A 64 9.61 -0.81 -9.62
CA LEU A 64 10.98 -1.26 -9.90
C LEU A 64 11.24 -1.36 -11.41
N TRP A 65 10.28 -1.89 -12.18
CA TRP A 65 10.35 -1.90 -13.65
C TRP A 65 10.43 -0.48 -14.22
N GLY A 66 9.65 0.46 -13.66
CA GLY A 66 9.66 1.87 -14.05
C GLY A 66 11.01 2.54 -13.86
N LEU A 67 11.83 2.11 -12.89
CA LEU A 67 13.21 2.64 -12.73
C LEU A 67 14.08 2.45 -13.98
N HIS A 68 13.78 1.42 -14.78
CA HIS A 68 14.46 1.13 -16.05
C HIS A 68 13.75 1.72 -17.27
N HIS A 69 12.59 2.36 -17.09
CA HIS A 69 11.77 2.97 -18.14
C HIS A 69 11.41 4.42 -17.74
N PRO A 70 12.37 5.36 -17.86
CA PRO A 70 12.22 6.72 -17.32
C PRO A 70 11.01 7.47 -17.86
N GLU A 71 10.58 7.18 -19.09
CA GLU A 71 9.40 7.76 -19.73
C GLU A 71 8.08 7.32 -19.08
N ALA A 72 8.04 6.12 -18.51
CA ALA A 72 6.85 5.57 -17.85
C ALA A 72 6.83 5.85 -16.34
N LEU A 73 8.00 6.06 -15.73
CA LEU A 73 8.15 6.16 -14.28
C LEU A 73 7.27 7.24 -13.63
N PRO A 74 7.16 8.48 -14.15
CA PRO A 74 6.28 9.49 -13.58
C PRO A 74 4.82 9.01 -13.51
N PHE A 75 4.33 8.36 -14.57
CA PHE A 75 2.98 7.79 -14.56
C PHE A 75 2.85 6.68 -13.53
N VAL A 76 3.83 5.78 -13.41
CA VAL A 76 3.80 4.68 -12.44
C VAL A 76 3.77 5.19 -10.99
N MET A 77 4.52 6.25 -10.66
CA MET A 77 4.48 6.87 -9.33
C MET A 77 3.13 7.53 -9.06
N LEU A 78 2.60 8.29 -10.04
CA LEU A 78 1.28 8.91 -9.91
C LEU A 78 0.18 7.85 -9.77
N PHE A 79 0.27 6.76 -10.52
CA PHE A 79 -0.65 5.63 -10.43
C PHE A 79 -0.62 5.00 -9.05
N ASN A 80 0.57 4.75 -8.48
CA ASN A 80 0.69 4.27 -7.10
C ASN A 80 0.06 5.25 -6.09
N ALA A 81 0.28 6.56 -6.25
CA ALA A 81 -0.34 7.57 -5.39
C ALA A 81 -1.88 7.52 -5.45
N PHE A 82 -2.46 7.35 -6.65
CA PHE A 82 -3.91 7.20 -6.80
C PHE A 82 -4.46 5.89 -6.25
N MET A 83 -3.71 4.79 -6.35
CA MET A 83 -4.08 3.53 -5.72
C MET A 83 -4.19 3.67 -4.20
N ASP A 84 -3.20 4.33 -3.58
CA ASP A 84 -3.22 4.58 -2.14
C ASP A 84 -4.30 5.59 -1.72
N ALA A 85 -4.60 6.58 -2.56
CA ALA A 85 -5.74 7.48 -2.35
C ALA A 85 -7.07 6.72 -2.40
N GLY A 86 -7.22 5.78 -3.34
CA GLY A 86 -8.38 4.89 -3.43
C GLY A 86 -8.52 4.00 -2.20
N ASP A 87 -7.41 3.44 -1.71
CA ASP A 87 -7.40 2.67 -0.46
C ASP A 87 -7.79 3.53 0.74
N LEU A 88 -7.23 4.73 0.86
CA LEU A 88 -7.57 5.66 1.92
C LEU A 88 -9.07 5.99 1.93
N LEU A 89 -9.67 6.22 0.75
CA LEU A 89 -11.11 6.43 0.61
C LEU A 89 -11.90 5.19 1.04
N ALA A 90 -11.51 4.00 0.59
CA ALA A 90 -12.19 2.75 0.96
C ALA A 90 -12.11 2.49 2.48
N ILE A 91 -10.96 2.76 3.10
CA ILE A 91 -10.74 2.62 4.54
C ILE A 91 -11.50 3.69 5.35
N SER A 92 -11.74 4.87 4.76
CA SER A 92 -12.51 5.92 5.43
C SER A 92 -13.98 5.55 5.63
N ILE A 93 -14.54 4.70 4.76
CA ILE A 93 -15.95 4.28 4.83
C ILE A 93 -16.26 3.61 6.18
N PRO A 94 -15.56 2.57 6.64
CA PRO A 94 -15.84 1.95 7.94
C PRO A 94 -15.58 2.89 9.12
N LEU A 95 -14.66 3.87 9.01
CA LEU A 95 -14.44 4.90 10.04
C LEU A 95 -15.64 5.83 10.17
N VAL A 96 -16.11 6.38 9.04
CA VAL A 96 -17.24 7.31 9.00
C VAL A 96 -18.53 6.59 9.40
N LYS A 97 -18.72 5.35 8.92
CA LYS A 97 -19.89 4.53 9.23
C LYS A 97 -19.82 3.80 10.58
N ARG A 98 -18.72 3.95 11.34
CA ARG A 98 -18.51 3.31 12.66
C ARG A 98 -18.77 1.81 12.64
N GLN A 99 -18.18 1.10 11.69
CA GLN A 99 -18.39 -0.35 11.50
C GLN A 99 -17.60 -1.24 12.48
N GLY A 100 -17.12 -0.69 13.60
CA GLY A 100 -16.49 -1.45 14.67
C GLY A 100 -15.05 -1.90 14.38
N ILE A 101 -14.39 -1.31 13.37
CA ILE A 101 -12.99 -1.58 13.03
C ILE A 101 -12.12 -0.33 13.08
N ASP A 102 -12.50 0.66 13.89
CA ASP A 102 -11.92 2.00 13.91
C ASP A 102 -10.40 1.99 14.06
N ARG A 103 -9.85 1.15 14.95
CA ARG A 103 -8.40 1.03 15.15
C ARG A 103 -7.69 0.50 13.90
N ALA A 104 -8.22 -0.56 13.30
CA ALA A 104 -7.69 -1.16 12.09
C ALA A 104 -7.76 -0.21 10.90
N ALA A 105 -8.88 0.48 10.76
CA ALA A 105 -9.07 1.44 9.70
C ALA A 105 -8.17 2.67 9.89
N ALA A 106 -8.01 3.20 11.10
CA ALA A 106 -7.08 4.30 11.35
C ALA A 106 -5.62 3.92 11.06
N ALA A 107 -5.18 2.73 11.51
CA ALA A 107 -3.83 2.25 11.22
C ALA A 107 -3.60 2.05 9.71
N SER A 108 -4.56 1.43 9.02
CA SER A 108 -4.47 1.21 7.56
C SER A 108 -4.51 2.53 6.78
N ALA A 109 -5.33 3.49 7.20
CA ALA A 109 -5.40 4.82 6.61
C ALA A 109 -4.06 5.57 6.74
N ALA A 110 -3.37 5.43 7.88
CA ALA A 110 -2.05 6.02 8.05
C ALA A 110 -1.04 5.45 7.04
N PHE A 111 -1.02 4.13 6.83
CA PHE A 111 -0.17 3.51 5.82
C PHE A 111 -0.49 4.01 4.41
N ALA A 112 -1.77 4.01 4.02
CA ALA A 112 -2.21 4.49 2.72
C ALA A 112 -1.83 5.97 2.50
N LEU A 113 -2.04 6.82 3.51
CA LEU A 113 -1.67 8.24 3.43
C LEU A 113 -0.16 8.44 3.29
N ILE A 114 0.65 7.78 4.12
CA ILE A 114 2.12 7.91 4.09
C ILE A 114 2.67 7.40 2.74
N GLY A 115 2.21 6.22 2.29
CA GLY A 115 2.58 5.66 0.99
C GLY A 115 2.22 6.59 -0.16
N GLY A 116 0.95 7.01 -0.21
CA GLY A 116 0.43 7.87 -1.26
C GLY A 116 1.14 9.22 -1.34
N LEU A 117 1.38 9.86 -0.19
CA LEU A 117 2.16 11.10 -0.13
C LEU A 117 3.60 10.89 -0.59
N GLY A 118 4.25 9.79 -0.19
CA GLY A 118 5.60 9.47 -0.66
C GLY A 118 5.66 9.34 -2.18
N TRP A 119 4.68 8.66 -2.80
CA TRP A 119 4.63 8.48 -4.25
C TRP A 119 4.38 9.81 -4.96
N LEU A 120 3.47 10.63 -4.44
CA LEU A 120 3.17 11.96 -4.97
C LEU A 120 4.38 12.89 -4.86
N THR A 121 5.09 12.87 -3.74
CA THR A 121 6.31 13.63 -3.54
C THR A 121 7.38 13.23 -4.53
N MET A 122 7.62 11.92 -4.73
CA MET A 122 8.59 11.45 -5.73
C MET A 122 8.18 11.84 -7.15
N TRP A 123 6.89 11.74 -7.49
CA TRP A 123 6.38 12.22 -8.76
C TRP A 123 6.71 13.71 -8.99
N LEU A 124 6.42 14.57 -8.01
CA LEU A 124 6.73 16.00 -8.06
C LEU A 124 8.23 16.28 -8.24
N PHE A 125 9.11 15.47 -7.65
CA PHE A 125 10.57 15.63 -7.76
C PHE A 125 11.16 15.15 -9.09
N THR A 126 10.47 14.24 -9.78
CA THR A 126 10.96 13.63 -11.04
C THR A 126 10.37 14.23 -12.31
N ARG A 127 9.38 15.11 -12.16
CA ARG A 127 8.84 15.99 -13.21
C ARG A 127 9.85 17.09 -13.55
#